data_AF-G2GPN0-F1
#
_entry.id   AF-G2GPN0-F1
#
_cell.length_a   1.000
_cell.length_b   1.000
_cell.length_c   1.000
_cell.angle_alpha   90.00
_cell.angle_beta   90.00
_cell.angle_gamma   90.00
#
_symmetry.space_group_name_H-M   'P 1'
#
loop_
_entity.id
_entity.type
_entity.pdbx_description
1 polymer ?
#
loop_
_entity_poly.entity_id
_entity_poly.type
_entity_poly.pdbx_seq_one_letter_code
_entity_poly.pdbx_strand_id
1 'polypeptide(L)'
;MTMRDILNAIQSPESTPADFAALPLPESCRAVVLRREETEMFSGLPSRDKDPRKSLHLEQVPVPELGPGEALVAVMASSVNYNSVWSSIFEPVPTFTFLQ
;
A
#
# COMPACT_ATOMS: atom_id res chain seq x y z
N MET A 1 -9.16 17.89 -6.36
CA MET A 1 -7.69 17.93 -6.51
C MET A 1 -7.20 16.54 -6.86
N THR A 2 -6.09 16.41 -7.58
CA THR A 2 -5.60 15.13 -8.07
C THR A 2 -4.29 14.75 -7.39
N MET A 3 -3.95 13.47 -7.36
CA MET A 3 -2.62 12.99 -6.93
C MET A 3 -1.47 13.67 -7.69
N ARG A 4 -1.74 14.18 -8.91
CA ARG A 4 -0.79 14.95 -9.72
C ARG A 4 -0.34 16.23 -9.02
N ASP A 5 -1.23 16.88 -8.28
CA ASP A 5 -0.94 18.16 -7.62
C ASP A 5 0.06 17.96 -6.46
N ILE A 6 -0.09 16.88 -5.70
CA ILE A 6 0.87 16.47 -4.66
C ILE A 6 2.23 16.17 -5.29
N LEU A 7 2.27 15.40 -6.39
CA LEU A 7 3.53 15.09 -7.08
C LEU A 7 4.23 16.36 -7.61
N ASN A 8 3.47 17.29 -8.19
CA ASN A 8 4.01 18.55 -8.69
C ASN A 8 4.63 19.37 -7.55
N ALA A 9 3.99 19.42 -6.38
CA ALA A 9 4.54 20.08 -5.20
C ALA A 9 5.84 19.42 -4.72
N ILE A 10 5.93 18.08 -4.72
CA ILE A 10 7.17 17.37 -4.34
C ILE A 10 8.31 17.68 -5.33
N GLN A 11 8.00 17.81 -6.62
CA GLN A 11 9.00 18.07 -7.66
C GLN A 11 9.41 19.54 -7.77
N SER A 12 8.66 20.46 -7.16
CA SER A 12 8.97 21.88 -7.17
C SER A 12 10.04 22.21 -6.12
N PRO A 13 11.15 22.86 -6.50
CA PRO A 13 12.16 23.30 -5.54
C PRO A 13 11.70 24.47 -4.67
N GLU A 14 10.60 25.13 -5.03
CA GLU A 14 10.06 26.30 -4.32
C GLU A 14 9.02 25.94 -3.25
N SER A 15 8.57 24.68 -3.21
CA SER A 15 7.53 24.26 -2.28
C SER A 15 8.00 24.30 -0.82
N THR A 16 7.14 24.85 0.03
CA THR A 16 7.33 25.02 1.47
C THR A 16 6.41 24.08 2.25
N PRO A 17 6.67 23.84 3.55
CA PRO A 17 5.76 23.03 4.38
C PRO A 17 4.31 23.53 4.41
N ALA A 18 4.10 24.85 4.31
CA ALA A 18 2.76 25.45 4.30
C ALA A 18 1.98 25.07 3.03
N ASP A 19 2.67 24.92 1.89
CA ASP A 19 2.05 24.50 0.65
C ASP A 19 1.48 23.09 0.78
N PHE A 20 2.26 22.15 1.34
CA PHE A 20 1.79 20.78 1.58
C PHE A 20 0.63 20.72 2.58
N ALA A 21 0.64 21.55 3.63
CA ALA A 21 -0.44 21.60 4.61
C ALA A 21 -1.76 22.15 4.03
N ALA A 22 -1.70 22.96 2.98
CA ALA A 22 -2.85 23.52 2.28
C ALA A 22 -3.43 22.58 1.21
N LEU A 23 -2.70 21.54 0.82
CA LEU A 23 -3.14 20.57 -0.19
C LEU A 23 -4.26 19.67 0.39
N PRO A 24 -5.49 19.66 -0.19
CA PRO A 24 -6.51 18.70 0.20
C PRO A 24 -6.07 17.26 -0.07
N LEU A 25 -6.45 16.36 0.84
CA LEU A 25 -6.18 14.94 0.68
C LEU A 25 -7.06 14.32 -0.42
N PRO A 26 -6.53 13.37 -1.21
CA PRO A 26 -7.34 12.60 -2.15
C PRO A 26 -8.24 11.61 -1.38
N GLU A 27 -9.40 11.28 -1.94
CA GLU A 27 -10.32 10.29 -1.35
C GLU A 27 -9.76 8.86 -1.43
N SER A 28 -8.96 8.57 -2.45
CA SER A 28 -8.30 7.28 -2.64
C SER A 28 -6.88 7.40 -3.18
N CYS A 29 -6.06 6.39 -2.92
CA CYS A 29 -4.73 6.24 -3.48
C CYS A 29 -4.57 4.87 -4.16
N ARG A 30 -3.61 4.78 -5.08
CA ARG A 30 -3.28 3.52 -5.75
C ARG A 30 -2.35 2.70 -4.85
N ALA A 31 -2.71 1.45 -4.57
CA ALA A 31 -1.93 0.56 -3.71
C ALA A 31 -1.83 -0.85 -4.28
N VAL A 32 -0.72 -1.54 -3.95
CA VAL A 32 -0.61 -2.98 -4.14
C VAL A 32 -1.21 -3.67 -2.91
N VAL A 33 -2.22 -4.51 -3.11
CA VAL A 33 -3.02 -5.11 -2.05
C VAL A 33 -3.08 -6.63 -2.16
N LEU A 34 -3.45 -7.26 -1.05
CA LEU A 34 -3.91 -8.64 -0.97
C LEU A 34 -5.40 -8.62 -0.62
N ARG A 35 -6.11 -9.71 -0.94
CA ARG A 35 -7.52 -9.86 -0.63
C ARG A 35 -7.75 -10.97 0.39
N ARG A 36 -8.66 -10.75 1.34
CA ARG A 36 -8.92 -11.70 2.44
C ARG A 36 -9.53 -13.00 1.94
N GLU A 37 -10.36 -12.94 0.91
CA GLU A 37 -11.02 -14.08 0.29
C GLU A 37 -10.06 -15.00 -0.48
N GLU A 38 -8.83 -14.55 -0.75
CA GLU A 38 -7.83 -15.30 -1.52
C GLU A 38 -6.83 -16.06 -0.64
N THR A 39 -6.96 -16.02 0.69
CA THR A 39 -5.95 -16.62 1.61
C THR A 39 -5.72 -18.11 1.38
N GLU A 40 -6.71 -18.84 0.85
CA GLU A 40 -6.64 -20.28 0.56
C GLU A 40 -6.25 -20.60 -0.90
N MET A 41 -5.96 -19.59 -1.74
CA MET A 41 -5.73 -19.80 -3.19
C MET A 41 -4.50 -20.67 -3.51
N PHE A 42 -3.58 -20.80 -2.56
CA PHE A 42 -2.35 -21.59 -2.69
C PHE A 42 -2.35 -22.87 -1.85
N SER A 43 -3.50 -23.26 -1.29
CA SER A 43 -3.60 -24.44 -0.42
C SER A 43 -3.23 -25.72 -1.18
N GLY A 44 -2.36 -26.53 -0.55
CA GLY A 44 -1.82 -27.75 -1.16
C GLY A 44 -0.61 -27.55 -2.09
N LEU A 45 -0.19 -26.31 -2.38
CA LEU A 45 1.00 -26.04 -3.18
C LEU A 45 2.27 -25.95 -2.32
N PRO A 46 3.42 -26.49 -2.79
CA PRO A 46 4.72 -26.19 -2.20
C PRO A 46 5.03 -24.69 -2.25
N SER A 47 5.69 -24.14 -1.24
CA SER A 47 5.99 -22.69 -1.15
C SER A 47 6.72 -22.13 -2.38
N ARG A 48 7.57 -22.94 -3.04
CA ARG A 48 8.29 -22.56 -4.26
C ARG A 48 7.36 -22.33 -5.47
N ASP A 49 6.20 -22.98 -5.49
CA ASP A 49 5.25 -22.92 -6.60
C ASP A 49 4.18 -21.85 -6.39
N LYS A 50 4.16 -21.21 -5.21
CA LYS A 50 3.29 -20.08 -4.89
C LYS A 50 3.83 -18.83 -5.61
N ASP A 51 3.05 -18.31 -6.54
CA ASP A 51 3.44 -17.19 -7.40
C ASP A 51 2.79 -15.88 -6.90
N PRO A 52 3.56 -14.94 -6.33
CA PRO A 52 3.06 -13.64 -5.87
C PRO A 52 2.23 -12.86 -6.89
N ARG A 53 2.49 -13.06 -8.19
CA ARG A 53 1.78 -12.34 -9.26
C ARG A 53 0.30 -12.70 -9.35
N LYS A 54 -0.11 -13.81 -8.73
CA LYS A 54 -1.52 -14.26 -8.71
C LYS A 54 -2.33 -13.62 -7.58
N SER A 55 -1.68 -13.21 -6.49
CA SER A 55 -2.33 -12.68 -5.28
C SER A 55 -2.18 -11.16 -5.12
N LEU A 56 -1.15 -10.56 -5.72
CA LEU A 56 -0.93 -9.12 -5.68
C LEU A 56 -1.83 -8.40 -6.68
N HIS A 57 -2.71 -7.54 -6.17
CA HIS A 57 -3.61 -6.70 -6.97
C HIS A 57 -3.21 -5.24 -6.88
N LEU A 58 -3.47 -4.49 -7.95
CA LEU A 58 -3.22 -3.05 -7.99
C LEU A 58 -4.55 -2.32 -8.04
N GLU A 59 -4.91 -1.66 -6.94
CA GLU A 59 -6.26 -1.15 -6.69
C GLU A 59 -6.26 0.30 -6.20
N GLN A 60 -7.43 0.93 -6.24
CA GLN A 60 -7.68 2.20 -5.55
C GLN A 60 -8.24 1.88 -4.16
N VAL A 61 -7.57 2.34 -3.11
CA VAL A 61 -7.99 2.16 -1.72
C VAL A 61 -8.26 3.52 -1.07
N PRO A 62 -9.21 3.61 -0.12
CA PRO A 62 -9.48 4.86 0.58
C PRO A 62 -8.24 5.32 1.35
N VAL A 63 -8.01 6.63 1.39
CA VAL A 63 -7.01 7.21 2.30
C VAL A 63 -7.53 7.08 3.73
N PRO A 64 -6.78 6.48 4.67
CA PRO A 64 -7.25 6.28 6.03
C PRO A 64 -7.33 7.60 6.81
N GLU A 65 -8.15 7.62 7.85
CA GLU A 65 -8.11 8.69 8.85
C GLU A 65 -6.81 8.62 9.64
N LEU A 66 -6.28 9.79 10.03
CA LEU A 66 -5.00 9.89 10.73
C LEU A 66 -5.22 9.95 12.24
N GLY A 67 -4.61 9.00 12.96
CA GLY A 67 -4.60 8.96 14.42
C GLY A 67 -3.53 9.86 15.06
N PRO A 68 -3.57 10.04 16.39
CA PRO A 68 -2.54 10.80 17.11
C PRO A 68 -1.15 10.17 16.97
N GLY A 69 -0.17 10.97 16.58
CA GLY A 69 1.23 10.51 16.42
C GLY A 69 1.52 9.80 15.10
N GLU A 70 0.55 9.72 14.19
CA GLU A 70 0.75 9.17 12.86
C GLU A 70 1.08 10.27 11.84
N ALA A 71 1.65 9.88 10.70
CA ALA A 71 1.89 10.77 9.56
C ALA A 71 1.41 10.12 8.26
N LEU A 72 0.72 10.90 7.42
CA LEU A 72 0.40 10.50 6.05
C LEU A 72 1.58 10.88 5.14
N VAL A 73 2.16 9.90 4.45
CA VAL A 73 3.35 10.09 3.62
C VAL A 73 3.01 9.85 2.15
N ALA A 74 3.28 10.82 1.29
CA ALA A 74 3.26 10.66 -0.16
C ALA A 74 4.50 9.88 -0.62
N VAL A 75 4.34 8.57 -0.84
CA VAL A 75 5.45 7.67 -1.14
C VAL A 75 5.97 7.87 -2.57
N MET A 76 7.22 8.32 -2.71
CA MET A 76 7.91 8.47 -4.00
C MET A 76 8.50 7.17 -4.53
N ALA A 77 9.02 6.33 -3.62
CA ALA A 77 9.59 5.03 -3.94
C ALA A 77 9.46 4.09 -2.73
N SER A 78 9.42 2.79 -3.01
CA SER A 78 9.40 1.72 -2.01
C SER A 78 10.32 0.58 -2.46
N SER A 79 10.42 -0.48 -1.68
CA SER A 79 11.18 -1.70 -2.01
C SER A 79 10.36 -2.95 -1.74
N VAL A 80 10.77 -4.06 -2.35
CA VAL A 80 10.24 -5.39 -2.05
C VAL A 80 11.18 -6.04 -1.06
N ASN A 81 10.66 -6.44 0.11
CA ASN A 81 11.41 -7.19 1.10
C ASN A 81 10.86 -8.62 1.23
N TYR A 82 11.55 -9.47 2.00
CA TYR A 82 11.09 -10.85 2.20
C TYR A 82 9.71 -10.93 2.85
N ASN A 83 9.33 -10.00 3.73
CA ASN A 83 7.98 -9.96 4.30
C ASN A 83 6.93 -9.61 3.24
N SER A 84 7.25 -8.81 2.23
CA SER A 84 6.38 -8.58 1.07
C SER A 84 6.14 -9.88 0.31
N VAL A 85 7.20 -10.66 0.08
CA VAL A 85 7.11 -11.98 -0.57
C VAL A 85 6.27 -12.93 0.27
N TRP A 86 6.57 -13.09 1.56
CA TRP A 86 5.83 -13.96 2.48
C TRP A 86 4.36 -13.57 2.60
N SER A 87 4.06 -12.27 2.69
CA SER A 87 2.68 -11.78 2.68
C SER A 87 1.96 -12.21 1.40
N SER A 88 2.61 -12.06 0.24
CA SER A 88 2.00 -12.38 -1.05
C SER A 88 1.72 -13.86 -1.27
N ILE A 89 2.37 -14.75 -0.52
CA ILE A 89 2.12 -16.20 -0.59
C ILE A 89 1.36 -16.72 0.65
N PHE A 90 0.90 -15.80 1.50
CA PHE A 90 0.15 -16.05 2.74
C PHE A 90 0.89 -16.95 3.75
N GLU A 91 2.22 -16.83 3.85
CA GLU A 91 3.06 -17.63 4.74
C GLU A 91 3.78 -16.80 5.82
N PRO A 92 4.12 -17.40 6.98
CA PRO A 92 3.64 -18.71 7.46
C PRO A 92 2.17 -18.66 7.89
N VAL A 93 1.63 -17.46 8.10
CA VAL A 93 0.24 -17.18 8.44
C VAL A 93 -0.20 -15.96 7.64
N PRO A 94 -1.44 -15.93 7.09
CA PRO A 94 -1.95 -14.74 6.42
C PRO A 94 -1.97 -13.53 7.35
N THR A 95 -1.54 -12.36 6.85
CA THR A 95 -1.48 -11.11 7.63
C THR A 95 -2.85 -10.68 8.17
N PHE A 96 -3.95 -11.07 7.51
CA PHE A 96 -5.32 -10.80 7.94
C PHE A 96 -5.70 -11.40 9.30
N THR A 97 -4.99 -12.43 9.77
CA THR A 97 -5.22 -13.02 11.10
C THR A 97 -4.95 -12.02 12.23
N PHE A 98 -4.09 -11.03 11.99
CA PHE A 98 -3.71 -10.01 12.97
C PHE A 98 -4.60 -8.75 12.93
N LEU A 99 -5.61 -8.72 12.05
CA LEU A 99 -6.53 -7.59 11.86
C LEU A 99 -7.94 -7.89 12.39
N GLN A 100 -8.06 -8.85 13.32
CA GLN A 100 -9.31 -9.24 13.97
C GLN A 100 -9.41 -8.64 15.37
#